data_AF-A0A0X8FBX3-F1
#
_entry.id   AF-A0A0X8FBX3-F1
#
_cell.length_a   1.000
_cell.length_b   1.000
_cell.length_c   1.000
_cell.angle_alpha   90.00
_cell.angle_beta   90.00
_cell.angle_gamma   90.00
#
_symmetry.space_group_name_H-M   'P 1'
#
loop_
_entity.id
_entity.type
_entity.pdbx_description
1 polymer ?
#
loop_
_entity_poly.entity_id
_entity_poly.type
_entity_poly.pdbx_seq_one_letter_code
_entity_poly.pdbx_strand_id
1 'polypeptide(L)'
;MTSESRQANYWSVLFLRFLAGYINVTMIIHFATTLAGQTGSLTNIPILIVQQNNFALVETLSVVFAFLMGTIFSGFCYPHDDSAVRLRYTAILTGFGLLWLATPWLDLPAGLLLVLTAFSLGFQNGMRLSYRGITVRTTIMTGLLTDIGVMVGRWLNRHPIEIWRLTFHLNNLWSFLAGGILAALVDQYTPFHEMLVAGLLDLLVAGYFFFFRDKLEVTSWP
;
A
#
# COMPACT_ATOMS: atom_id res chain seq x y z
N MET A 1 -5.08 -23.45 -2.73
CA MET A 1 -4.19 -23.01 -1.63
C MET A 1 -3.56 -24.11 -0.82
N THR A 2 -2.33 -24.48 -1.22
CA THR A 2 -1.38 -25.27 -0.42
C THR A 2 -0.97 -24.49 0.85
N SER A 3 -0.40 -25.18 1.85
CA SER A 3 0.12 -24.53 3.07
C SER A 3 1.21 -23.50 2.76
N GLU A 4 2.10 -23.82 1.82
CA GLU A 4 3.18 -22.95 1.40
C GLU A 4 2.66 -21.69 0.68
N SER A 5 1.65 -21.84 -0.19
CA SER A 5 1.02 -20.70 -0.86
C SER A 5 0.32 -19.77 0.13
N ARG A 6 -0.33 -20.32 1.16
CA ARG A 6 -0.93 -19.53 2.25
C ARG A 6 0.12 -18.68 2.95
N GLN A 7 1.27 -19.27 3.26
CA GLN A 7 2.35 -18.57 3.95
C GLN A 7 2.97 -17.49 3.07
N ALA A 8 3.19 -17.78 1.77
CA ALA A 8 3.71 -16.81 0.82
C ALA A 8 2.81 -15.56 0.73
N ASN A 9 1.51 -15.77 0.48
CA ASN A 9 0.57 -14.66 0.39
C ASN A 9 0.41 -13.88 1.70
N TYR A 10 0.46 -14.57 2.84
CA TYR A 10 0.41 -13.94 4.16
C TYR A 10 1.54 -12.91 4.32
N TRP A 11 2.79 -13.31 4.03
CA TRP A 11 3.94 -12.42 4.14
C TRP A 11 3.93 -11.32 3.08
N SER A 12 3.56 -11.62 1.83
CA SER A 12 3.39 -10.59 0.79
C SER A 12 2.45 -9.47 1.22
N VAL A 13 1.32 -9.84 1.83
CA VAL A 13 0.36 -8.86 2.37
C VAL A 13 1.01 -8.04 3.48
N LEU A 14 1.67 -8.68 4.45
CA LEU A 14 2.30 -7.94 5.56
C LEU A 14 3.39 -6.99 5.06
N PHE A 15 4.25 -7.41 4.14
CA PHE A 15 5.30 -6.55 3.59
C PHE A 15 4.74 -5.36 2.82
N LEU A 16 3.69 -5.55 2.01
CA LEU A 16 3.04 -4.43 1.33
C LEU A 16 2.31 -3.51 2.31
N ARG A 17 1.71 -4.02 3.39
CA ARG A 17 1.15 -3.18 4.46
C ARG A 17 2.23 -2.34 5.13
N PHE A 18 3.37 -2.95 5.44
CA PHE A 18 4.51 -2.26 6.01
C PHE A 18 4.98 -1.13 5.12
N LEU A 19 5.24 -1.44 3.85
CA LEU A 19 5.68 -0.45 2.86
C LEU A 19 4.65 0.67 2.66
N ALA A 20 3.36 0.35 2.58
CA ALA A 20 2.30 1.35 2.48
C ALA A 20 2.28 2.29 3.70
N GLY A 21 2.52 1.76 4.90
CA GLY A 21 2.64 2.57 6.12
C GLY A 21 3.86 3.48 6.10
N TYR A 22 5.02 2.94 5.71
CA TYR A 22 6.27 3.67 5.58
C TYR A 22 6.14 4.85 4.60
N ILE A 23 5.70 4.57 3.37
CA ILE A 23 5.56 5.60 2.32
C ILE A 23 4.52 6.64 2.75
N ASN A 24 3.38 6.23 3.30
CA ASN A 24 2.33 7.18 3.68
C ASN A 24 2.76 8.12 4.81
N VAL A 25 3.47 7.63 5.83
CA VAL A 25 4.01 8.50 6.88
C VAL A 25 5.08 9.43 6.35
N THR A 26 5.95 8.95 5.46
CA THR A 26 6.95 9.80 4.79
C THR A 26 6.28 10.97 4.06
N MET A 27 5.17 10.73 3.34
CA MET A 27 4.44 11.81 2.66
C MET A 27 3.78 12.80 3.63
N ILE A 28 3.29 12.32 4.78
CA ILE A 28 2.71 13.19 5.81
C ILE A 28 3.79 14.10 6.41
N ILE A 29 4.97 13.56 6.72
CA ILE A 29 6.07 14.32 7.31
C ILE A 29 6.51 15.45 6.36
N HIS A 30 6.72 15.13 5.09
CA HIS A 30 7.32 16.07 4.13
C HIS A 30 6.30 17.00 3.43
N PHE A 31 5.04 16.58 3.31
CA PHE A 31 4.03 17.30 2.51
C PHE A 31 2.70 17.51 3.24
N ALA A 32 2.59 17.12 4.52
CA ALA A 32 1.34 17.15 5.29
C ALA A 32 0.16 16.45 4.57
N THR A 33 0.45 15.51 3.67
CA THR A 33 -0.53 14.92 2.76
C THR A 33 -0.56 13.40 2.91
N THR A 34 -1.75 12.86 3.16
CA THR A 34 -1.98 11.41 3.18
C THR A 34 -2.24 10.89 1.77
N LEU A 35 -1.45 9.92 1.30
CA LEU A 35 -1.66 9.28 0.00
C LEU A 35 -2.38 7.92 0.11
N ALA A 36 -2.31 7.29 1.29
CA ALA A 36 -3.07 6.09 1.64
C ALA A 36 -4.38 6.49 2.36
N GLY A 37 -5.50 6.49 1.63
CA GLY A 37 -6.83 6.79 2.19
C GLY A 37 -7.55 7.91 1.45
N GLN A 38 -8.06 7.61 0.26
CA GLN A 38 -8.67 8.60 -0.63
C GLN A 38 -9.98 9.22 -0.11
N THR A 39 -10.60 8.64 0.94
CA THR A 39 -11.76 9.25 1.60
C THR A 39 -11.43 10.65 2.14
N GLY A 40 -10.27 10.83 2.77
CA GLY A 40 -9.84 12.13 3.29
C GLY A 40 -9.59 13.14 2.17
N SER A 41 -8.84 12.73 1.14
CA SER A 41 -8.54 13.57 -0.03
C SER A 41 -9.81 14.02 -0.76
N LEU A 42 -10.76 13.11 -0.97
CA LEU A 42 -12.04 13.42 -1.60
C LEU A 42 -12.89 14.38 -0.77
N THR A 43 -12.87 14.27 0.56
CA THR A 43 -13.56 15.21 1.45
C THR A 43 -12.89 16.58 1.48
N ASN A 44 -11.57 16.66 1.24
CA ASN A 44 -10.86 17.93 1.18
C ASN A 44 -11.18 18.74 -0.10
N ILE A 45 -11.49 18.09 -1.22
CA ILE A 45 -11.76 18.76 -2.51
C ILE A 45 -12.86 19.84 -2.40
N PRO A 46 -14.08 19.56 -1.88
CA PRO A 46 -15.10 20.60 -1.72
C PRO A 46 -14.67 21.77 -0.84
N ILE A 47 -13.88 21.50 0.21
CA ILE A 47 -13.35 22.54 1.11
C ILE A 47 -12.44 23.48 0.31
N LEU A 48 -11.51 22.92 -0.47
CA LEU A 48 -10.57 23.68 -1.29
C LEU A 48 -11.26 24.52 -2.37
N ILE A 49 -12.35 24.00 -2.95
CA ILE A 49 -13.19 24.74 -3.91
C ILE A 49 -13.81 25.97 -3.23
N VAL A 50 -14.43 25.81 -2.06
CA VAL A 50 -15.06 26.92 -1.32
C VAL A 50 -14.04 27.95 -0.85
N GLN A 51 -12.86 27.49 -0.43
CA GLN A 51 -11.76 28.36 -0.01
C GLN A 51 -11.03 29.03 -1.18
N GLN A 52 -11.36 28.68 -2.43
CA GLN A 52 -10.68 29.15 -3.64
C GLN A 52 -9.16 28.90 -3.64
N ASN A 53 -8.72 27.84 -2.94
CA ASN A 53 -7.32 27.45 -2.92
C ASN A 53 -7.00 26.56 -4.14
N ASN A 54 -6.81 27.20 -5.29
CA ASN A 54 -6.60 26.53 -6.57
C ASN A 54 -5.34 25.65 -6.59
N PHE A 55 -4.28 26.05 -5.89
CA PHE A 55 -3.03 25.30 -5.86
C PHE A 55 -3.23 23.94 -5.17
N ALA A 56 -3.71 23.95 -3.92
CA ALA A 56 -3.95 22.71 -3.18
C ALA A 56 -5.07 21.87 -3.82
N LEU A 57 -6.04 22.51 -4.48
CA LEU A 57 -7.09 21.81 -5.22
C LEU A 57 -6.50 20.99 -6.37
N VAL A 58 -5.65 21.60 -7.21
CA VAL A 58 -4.99 20.90 -8.33
C VAL A 58 -4.10 19.78 -7.79
N GLU A 59 -3.31 20.04 -6.76
CA GLU A 59 -2.45 19.02 -6.14
C GLU A 59 -3.26 17.82 -5.62
N THR A 60 -4.34 18.08 -4.86
CA THR A 60 -5.22 17.02 -4.33
C THR A 60 -5.88 16.23 -5.45
N LEU A 61 -6.37 16.91 -6.51
CA LEU A 61 -6.95 16.26 -7.68
C LEU A 61 -5.93 15.40 -8.41
N SER A 62 -4.70 15.90 -8.60
CA SER A 62 -3.61 15.16 -9.23
C SER A 62 -3.24 13.92 -8.44
N VAL A 63 -3.18 14.00 -7.11
CA VAL A 63 -2.94 12.84 -6.22
C VAL A 63 -4.06 11.80 -6.35
N VAL A 64 -5.33 12.22 -6.25
CA VAL A 64 -6.48 11.31 -6.37
C VAL A 64 -6.50 10.64 -7.73
N PHE A 65 -6.27 11.41 -8.80
CA PHE A 65 -6.22 10.90 -10.17
C PHE A 65 -5.05 9.94 -10.37
N ALA A 66 -3.86 10.26 -9.86
CA ALA A 66 -2.68 9.39 -9.95
C ALA A 66 -2.91 8.06 -9.21
N PHE A 67 -3.50 8.09 -8.02
CA PHE A 67 -3.88 6.88 -7.28
C PHE A 67 -4.87 6.03 -8.09
N LEU A 68 -5.90 6.65 -8.65
CA LEU A 68 -6.86 5.97 -9.53
C LEU A 68 -6.15 5.33 -10.73
N MET A 69 -5.29 6.07 -11.43
CA MET A 69 -4.51 5.55 -12.56
C MET A 69 -3.61 4.39 -12.14
N GLY A 70 -3.01 4.44 -10.95
CA GLY A 70 -2.26 3.32 -10.38
C GLY A 70 -3.12 2.07 -10.21
N THR A 71 -4.33 2.22 -9.65
CA THR A 71 -5.27 1.08 -9.51
C THR A 71 -5.75 0.54 -10.85
N ILE A 72 -6.01 1.41 -11.84
CA ILE A 72 -6.38 1.02 -13.22
C ILE A 72 -5.23 0.22 -13.84
N PHE A 73 -4.00 0.72 -13.72
CA PHE A 73 -2.82 0.05 -14.25
C PHE A 73 -2.58 -1.31 -13.56
N SER A 74 -2.79 -1.40 -12.25
CA SER A 74 -2.73 -2.69 -11.55
C SER A 74 -3.80 -3.68 -12.05
N GLY A 75 -5.00 -3.21 -12.38
CA GLY A 75 -6.05 -4.04 -12.98
C GLY A 75 -5.67 -4.50 -14.39
N PHE A 76 -5.13 -3.61 -15.21
CA PHE A 76 -4.64 -3.92 -16.56
C PHE A 76 -3.47 -4.93 -16.54
N CYS A 77 -2.57 -4.81 -15.56
CA CYS A 77 -1.45 -5.73 -15.39
C CYS A 77 -1.84 -7.12 -14.89
N TYR A 78 -3.13 -7.40 -14.68
CA TYR A 78 -3.68 -8.70 -14.31
C TYR A 78 -4.08 -9.52 -15.57
N PRO A 79 -3.20 -10.35 -16.16
CA PRO A 79 -3.59 -11.22 -17.27
C PRO A 79 -4.46 -12.39 -16.80
N HIS A 80 -5.11 -13.07 -17.76
CA HIS A 80 -5.84 -14.32 -17.55
C HIS A 80 -4.94 -15.50 -17.10
N ASP A 81 -3.61 -15.37 -17.21
CA ASP A 81 -2.63 -16.38 -16.81
C ASP A 81 -1.89 -15.95 -15.53
N ASP A 82 -2.10 -16.70 -14.45
CA ASP A 82 -1.57 -16.42 -13.11
C ASP A 82 -0.04 -16.38 -13.04
N SER A 83 0.67 -17.08 -13.94
CA SER A 83 2.14 -17.10 -13.94
C SER A 83 2.75 -15.77 -14.40
N ALA A 84 2.14 -15.14 -15.40
CA ALA A 84 2.58 -13.86 -15.94
C ALA A 84 2.29 -12.70 -14.97
N VAL A 85 1.23 -12.79 -14.15
CA VAL A 85 0.89 -11.76 -13.14
C VAL A 85 2.06 -11.54 -12.17
N ARG A 86 2.71 -12.61 -11.72
CA ARG A 86 3.71 -12.55 -10.64
C ARG A 86 5.02 -11.93 -11.09
N LEU A 87 5.45 -12.26 -12.31
CA LEU A 87 6.62 -11.63 -12.91
C LEU A 87 6.36 -10.15 -13.22
N ARG A 88 5.14 -9.78 -13.63
CA ARG A 88 4.73 -8.38 -13.83
C ARG A 88 4.75 -7.60 -12.52
N TYR A 89 4.17 -8.14 -11.44
CA TYR A 89 4.23 -7.50 -10.12
C TYR A 89 5.67 -7.33 -9.63
N THR A 90 6.49 -8.36 -9.80
CA THR A 90 7.93 -8.27 -9.50
C THR A 90 8.58 -7.12 -10.28
N ALA A 91 8.41 -7.09 -11.60
CA ALA A 91 9.03 -6.07 -12.45
C ALA A 91 8.57 -4.65 -12.11
N ILE A 92 7.29 -4.46 -11.80
CA ILE A 92 6.72 -3.16 -11.47
C ILE A 92 7.18 -2.69 -10.09
N LEU A 93 7.20 -3.56 -9.08
CA LEU A 93 7.75 -3.24 -7.76
C LEU A 93 9.25 -2.94 -7.85
N THR A 94 10.01 -3.67 -8.68
CA THR A 94 11.40 -3.34 -8.96
C THR A 94 11.53 -1.95 -9.57
N GLY A 95 10.66 -1.60 -10.53
CA GLY A 95 10.63 -0.28 -11.15
C GLY A 95 10.38 0.84 -10.13
N PHE A 96 9.42 0.67 -9.22
CA PHE A 96 9.19 1.62 -8.13
C PHE A 96 10.40 1.71 -7.19
N GLY A 97 10.96 0.57 -6.79
CA GLY A 97 12.15 0.53 -5.94
C GLY A 97 13.34 1.29 -6.53
N LEU A 98 13.63 1.08 -7.82
CA LEU A 98 14.67 1.81 -8.54
C LEU A 98 14.36 3.30 -8.67
N LEU A 99 13.09 3.66 -8.90
CA LEU A 99 12.65 5.05 -8.96
C LEU A 99 12.88 5.77 -7.63
N TRP A 100 12.49 5.16 -6.50
CA TRP A 100 12.69 5.74 -5.16
C TRP A 100 14.16 5.82 -4.78
N LEU A 101 14.96 4.83 -5.19
CA LEU A 101 16.41 4.94 -5.05
C LEU A 101 16.94 6.14 -5.83
N ALA A 102 16.47 6.37 -7.05
CA ALA A 102 16.96 7.47 -7.87
C ALA A 102 16.56 8.87 -7.38
N THR A 103 15.51 9.02 -6.56
CA THR A 103 14.94 10.34 -6.24
C THR A 103 15.91 11.36 -5.67
N PRO A 104 16.90 11.03 -4.80
CA PRO A 104 17.83 12.03 -4.27
C PRO A 104 18.74 12.65 -5.33
N TRP A 105 18.80 12.07 -6.54
CA TRP A 105 19.62 12.53 -7.66
C TRP A 105 18.81 13.10 -8.82
N LEU A 106 17.47 13.06 -8.75
CA LEU A 106 16.59 13.47 -9.85
C LEU A 106 16.03 14.89 -9.68
N ASP A 107 16.25 15.54 -8.53
CA ASP A 107 15.72 16.88 -8.20
C ASP A 107 14.24 17.05 -8.58
N LEU A 108 13.41 16.04 -8.26
CA LEU A 108 12.01 16.02 -8.65
C LEU A 108 11.23 17.12 -7.94
N PRO A 109 10.37 17.89 -8.66
CA PRO A 109 9.43 18.80 -8.01
C PRO A 109 8.51 18.04 -7.04
N ALA A 110 8.20 18.65 -5.90
CA ALA A 110 7.35 18.07 -4.84
C ALA A 110 6.04 17.47 -5.38
N GLY A 111 5.32 18.22 -6.22
CA GLY A 111 4.07 17.74 -6.82
C GLY A 111 4.24 16.51 -7.71
N LEU A 112 5.38 16.38 -8.43
CA LEU A 112 5.67 15.20 -9.23
C LEU A 112 5.97 13.98 -8.33
N LEU A 113 6.72 14.18 -7.25
CA LEU A 113 6.97 13.12 -6.26
C LEU A 113 5.66 12.62 -5.63
N LEU A 114 4.76 13.53 -5.25
CA LEU A 114 3.44 13.18 -4.72
C LEU A 114 2.61 12.37 -5.72
N VAL A 115 2.59 12.79 -7.00
CA VAL A 115 1.88 12.08 -8.08
C VAL A 115 2.45 10.68 -8.31
N LEU A 116 3.78 10.54 -8.40
CA LEU A 116 4.44 9.25 -8.61
C LEU A 116 4.18 8.31 -7.43
N THR A 117 4.25 8.83 -6.20
CA THR A 117 4.02 8.06 -4.98
C THR A 117 2.54 7.67 -4.83
N ALA A 118 1.60 8.56 -5.19
CA ALA A 118 0.18 8.25 -5.20
C ALA A 118 -0.14 7.15 -6.22
N PHE A 119 0.47 7.21 -7.41
CA PHE A 119 0.36 6.17 -8.42
C PHE A 119 0.90 4.82 -7.93
N SER A 120 2.07 4.78 -7.27
CA SER A 120 2.63 3.52 -6.77
C SER A 120 1.77 2.90 -5.66
N LEU A 121 1.30 3.71 -4.71
CA LEU A 121 0.36 3.26 -3.67
C LEU A 121 -0.96 2.79 -4.26
N GLY A 122 -1.46 3.48 -5.30
CA GLY A 122 -2.64 3.06 -6.06
C GLY A 122 -2.42 1.71 -6.72
N PHE A 123 -1.29 1.51 -7.38
CA PHE A 123 -0.91 0.24 -7.99
C PHE A 123 -0.86 -0.88 -6.96
N GLN A 124 -0.10 -0.69 -5.87
CA GLN A 124 0.04 -1.69 -4.81
C GLN A 124 -1.29 -2.02 -4.12
N ASN A 125 -2.20 -1.05 -4.01
CA ASN A 125 -3.54 -1.27 -3.47
C ASN A 125 -4.47 -1.99 -4.47
N GLY A 126 -4.24 -1.80 -5.77
CA GLY A 126 -4.92 -2.51 -6.84
C GLY A 126 -4.51 -3.99 -6.94
N MET A 127 -3.28 -4.33 -6.53
CA MET A 127 -2.77 -5.70 -6.54
C MET A 127 -3.71 -6.64 -5.79
N ARG A 128 -3.94 -7.82 -6.36
CA ARG A 128 -4.87 -8.78 -5.79
C ARG A 128 -4.12 -9.88 -5.06
N LEU A 129 -4.00 -9.72 -3.75
CA LEU A 129 -3.51 -10.76 -2.86
C LEU A 129 -4.67 -11.28 -2.02
N SER A 130 -4.70 -12.59 -1.85
CA SER A 130 -5.71 -13.23 -1.00
C SER A 130 -5.06 -14.11 0.06
N TYR A 131 -5.65 -14.11 1.25
CA TYR A 131 -5.28 -15.01 2.33
C TYR A 131 -6.54 -15.68 2.87
N ARG A 132 -6.63 -17.01 2.72
CA ARG A 132 -7.79 -17.82 3.14
C ARG A 132 -9.13 -17.26 2.64
N GLY A 133 -9.17 -16.86 1.37
CA GLY A 133 -10.37 -16.31 0.71
C GLY A 133 -10.62 -14.82 0.96
N ILE A 134 -9.89 -14.17 1.88
CA ILE A 134 -9.99 -12.74 2.12
C ILE A 134 -9.10 -12.01 1.11
N THR A 135 -9.69 -11.18 0.25
CA THR A 135 -8.93 -10.26 -0.61
C THR A 135 -8.48 -9.06 0.21
N VAL A 136 -7.20 -8.70 0.14
CA VAL A 136 -6.63 -7.62 0.96
C VAL A 136 -6.26 -6.42 0.11
N ARG A 137 -6.58 -5.23 0.61
CA ARG A 137 -6.25 -3.91 0.04
C ARG A 137 -5.28 -3.20 0.97
N THR A 138 -4.08 -2.86 0.49
CA THR A 138 -2.93 -2.49 1.32
C THR A 138 -3.08 -1.16 2.05
N THR A 139 -3.82 -0.20 1.49
CA THR A 139 -3.99 1.14 2.07
C THR A 139 -5.33 1.34 2.78
N ILE A 140 -6.27 0.40 2.67
CA ILE A 140 -7.59 0.50 3.29
C ILE A 140 -7.48 0.07 4.76
N MET A 141 -7.29 1.04 5.66
CA MET A 141 -7.21 0.80 7.11
C MET A 141 -8.52 0.98 7.84
N THR A 142 -9.39 1.89 7.40
CA THR A 142 -10.73 2.05 7.96
C THR A 142 -11.51 0.74 7.90
N GLY A 143 -11.51 0.05 6.76
CA GLY A 143 -12.17 -1.24 6.60
C GLY A 143 -11.58 -2.33 7.51
N LEU A 144 -10.25 -2.35 7.66
CA LEU A 144 -9.56 -3.29 8.56
C LEU A 144 -9.94 -3.05 10.03
N LEU A 145 -9.99 -1.79 10.47
CA LEU A 145 -10.42 -1.44 11.83
C LEU A 145 -11.89 -1.80 12.06
N THR A 146 -12.75 -1.56 11.06
CA THR A 146 -14.16 -1.98 11.10
C THR A 146 -14.29 -3.50 11.26
N ASP A 147 -13.54 -4.29 10.48
CA ASP A 147 -13.56 -5.75 10.58
C ASP A 147 -13.13 -6.23 11.97
N ILE A 148 -12.04 -5.69 12.52
CA ILE A 148 -11.60 -5.99 13.89
C ILE A 148 -12.69 -5.62 14.90
N GLY A 149 -13.25 -4.41 14.80
CA GLY A 149 -14.29 -3.91 15.70
C GLY A 149 -15.54 -4.79 15.68
N VAL A 150 -16.01 -5.19 14.50
CA VAL A 150 -17.16 -6.08 14.34
C VAL A 150 -16.86 -7.47 14.91
N MET A 151 -15.67 -8.03 14.65
CA MET A 151 -15.28 -9.34 15.19
C MET A 151 -15.24 -9.33 16.71
N VAL A 152 -14.62 -8.32 17.31
CA VAL A 152 -14.56 -8.15 18.77
C VAL A 152 -15.95 -7.91 19.33
N GLY A 153 -16.77 -7.06 18.71
CA GLY A 153 -18.14 -6.80 19.14
C GLY A 153 -19.02 -8.05 19.13
N ARG A 154 -18.93 -8.88 18.08
CA ARG A 154 -19.64 -10.16 18.02
C ARG A 154 -19.17 -11.14 19.10
N TRP A 155 -17.86 -11.18 19.36
CA TRP A 155 -17.30 -12.00 20.43
C TRP A 155 -17.80 -11.58 21.82
N LEU A 156 -17.84 -10.27 22.08
CA LEU A 156 -18.43 -9.71 23.31
C LEU A 156 -19.92 -10.06 23.42
N ASN A 157 -20.63 -10.14 22.29
CA ASN A 157 -22.01 -10.64 22.21
C ASN A 157 -22.11 -12.19 22.21
N ARG A 158 -21.12 -12.89 22.77
CA ARG A 158 -21.08 -14.36 22.95
C ARG A 158 -21.15 -15.18 21.65
N HIS A 159 -20.86 -14.58 20.50
CA HIS A 159 -20.63 -15.35 19.28
C HIS A 159 -19.19 -15.90 19.23
N PRO A 160 -18.97 -17.08 18.63
CA PRO A 160 -17.62 -17.58 18.44
C PRO A 160 -16.81 -16.64 17.54
N ILE A 161 -15.52 -16.50 17.84
CA ILE A 161 -14.58 -15.70 17.05
C ILE A 161 -13.60 -16.58 16.28
N GLU A 162 -13.37 -16.23 15.03
CA GLU A 162 -12.32 -16.83 14.22
C GLU A 162 -10.96 -16.21 14.58
N ILE A 163 -10.28 -16.79 15.57
CA ILE A 163 -9.01 -16.25 16.11
C ILE A 163 -7.99 -16.01 15.00
N TRP A 164 -7.84 -16.95 14.06
CA TRP A 164 -6.88 -16.81 12.95
C TRP A 164 -7.13 -15.54 12.11
N ARG A 165 -8.40 -15.17 11.91
CA ARG A 165 -8.80 -14.01 11.11
C ARG A 165 -8.56 -12.73 11.89
N LEU A 166 -8.84 -12.72 13.20
CA LEU A 166 -8.52 -11.60 14.07
C LEU A 166 -7.00 -11.35 14.10
N THR A 167 -6.21 -12.41 14.32
CA THR A 167 -4.74 -12.35 14.31
C THR A 167 -4.23 -11.83 12.96
N PHE A 168 -4.82 -12.27 11.83
CA PHE A 168 -4.46 -11.76 10.52
C PHE A 168 -4.69 -10.25 10.38
N HIS A 169 -5.86 -9.75 10.78
CA HIS A 169 -6.16 -8.31 10.73
C HIS A 169 -5.27 -7.49 11.68
N LEU A 170 -5.03 -7.98 12.90
CA LEU A 170 -4.11 -7.34 13.85
C LEU A 170 -2.68 -7.28 13.30
N ASN A 171 -2.18 -8.36 12.70
CA ASN A 171 -0.84 -8.36 12.11
C ASN A 171 -0.73 -7.39 10.92
N ASN A 172 -1.79 -7.26 10.11
CA ASN A 172 -1.86 -6.26 9.05
C ASN A 172 -1.81 -4.81 9.61
N LEU A 173 -2.56 -4.54 10.68
CA LEU A 173 -2.57 -3.25 11.37
C LEU A 173 -1.17 -2.92 11.90
N TRP A 174 -0.59 -3.83 12.67
CA TRP A 174 0.73 -3.65 13.26
C TRP A 174 1.83 -3.55 12.21
N SER A 175 1.73 -4.28 11.09
CA SER A 175 2.70 -4.17 10.01
C SER A 175 2.72 -2.76 9.42
N PHE A 176 1.55 -2.18 9.13
CA PHE A 176 1.47 -0.81 8.63
C PHE A 176 1.95 0.22 9.65
N LEU A 177 1.57 0.07 10.92
CA LEU A 177 2.06 0.95 11.99
C LEU A 177 3.58 0.85 12.14
N ALA A 178 4.15 -0.35 12.10
CA ALA A 178 5.59 -0.56 12.17
C ALA A 178 6.32 0.10 11.00
N GLY A 179 5.76 0.03 9.79
CA GLY A 179 6.30 0.76 8.63
C GLY A 179 6.30 2.27 8.84
N GLY A 180 5.19 2.81 9.35
CA GLY A 180 5.08 4.24 9.67
C GLY A 180 6.03 4.69 10.79
N ILE A 181 6.19 3.86 11.84
CA ILE A 181 7.17 4.10 12.91
C ILE A 181 8.58 4.12 12.32
N LEU A 182 8.93 3.16 11.45
CA LEU A 182 10.24 3.15 10.81
C LEU A 182 10.47 4.43 9.99
N ALA A 183 9.48 4.92 9.23
CA ALA A 183 9.61 6.18 8.49
C ALA A 183 9.91 7.36 9.41
N ALA A 184 9.16 7.50 10.51
CA ALA A 184 9.39 8.56 11.50
C ALA A 184 10.76 8.44 12.19
N LEU A 185 11.24 7.22 12.45
CA LEU A 185 12.58 7.01 13.02
C LEU A 185 13.69 7.36 12.02
N VAL A 186 13.52 7.03 10.74
CA VAL A 186 14.48 7.37 9.69
C VAL A 186 14.60 8.89 9.54
N ASP A 187 13.48 9.59 9.46
CA ASP A 187 13.42 11.06 9.39
C ASP A 187 14.06 11.73 10.62
N GLN A 188 13.76 11.23 11.83
CA GLN A 188 14.23 11.87 13.07
C GLN A 188 15.70 11.56 13.41
N TYR A 189 16.16 10.33 13.17
CA TYR A 189 17.43 9.83 13.75
C TYR A 189 18.49 9.45 12.73
N THR A 190 18.23 9.55 11.43
CA THR A 190 19.21 9.19 10.41
C THR A 190 19.41 10.32 9.40
N PRO A 191 20.60 10.42 8.79
CA PRO A 191 20.83 11.36 7.69
C PRO A 191 20.34 10.81 6.34
N PHE A 192 19.73 9.62 6.31
CA PHE A 192 19.34 8.97 5.07
C PHE A 192 18.04 9.56 4.54
N HIS A 193 18.00 9.84 3.24
CA HIS A 193 16.77 10.21 2.59
C HIS A 193 15.78 9.04 2.63
N GLU A 194 14.59 9.27 3.14
CA GLU A 194 13.54 8.29 3.40
C GLU A 194 13.12 7.54 2.14
N MET A 195 13.23 8.17 0.97
CA MET A 195 12.96 7.53 -0.32
C MET A 195 13.99 6.45 -0.66
N LEU A 196 15.24 6.56 -0.20
CA LEU A 196 16.22 5.50 -0.38
C LEU A 196 15.79 4.24 0.37
N VAL A 197 15.32 4.41 1.61
CA VAL A 197 14.80 3.30 2.42
C VAL A 197 13.50 2.76 1.81
N ALA A 198 12.60 3.61 1.32
CA ALA A 198 11.41 3.17 0.58
C ALA A 198 11.80 2.31 -0.64
N GLY A 199 12.81 2.73 -1.40
CA GLY A 199 13.32 2.02 -2.56
C GLY A 199 13.90 0.65 -2.22
N LEU A 200 14.72 0.57 -1.16
CA LEU A 200 15.23 -0.71 -0.66
C LEU A 200 14.09 -1.63 -0.19
N LEU A 201 13.10 -1.09 0.52
CA LEU A 201 11.94 -1.87 0.96
C LEU A 201 11.14 -2.40 -0.25
N ASP A 202 10.84 -1.55 -1.25
CA ASP A 202 10.17 -1.97 -2.49
C ASP A 202 10.95 -3.07 -3.22
N LEU A 203 12.28 -2.96 -3.31
CA LEU A 203 13.13 -3.99 -3.91
C LEU A 203 13.14 -5.30 -3.10
N LEU A 204 13.10 -5.22 -1.77
CA LEU A 204 12.97 -6.41 -0.91
C LEU A 204 11.62 -7.10 -1.13
N VAL A 205 10.52 -6.33 -1.25
CA VAL A 205 9.21 -6.88 -1.60
C VAL A 205 9.24 -7.49 -2.99
N ALA A 206 9.82 -6.81 -3.99
CA ALA A 206 9.96 -7.32 -5.34
C ALA A 206 10.76 -8.64 -5.35
N GLY A 207 11.88 -8.70 -4.63
CA GLY A 207 12.68 -9.91 -4.46
C GLY A 207 11.88 -11.05 -3.83
N TYR A 208 11.09 -10.75 -2.79
CA TYR A 208 10.18 -11.73 -2.20
C TYR A 208 9.18 -12.27 -3.22
N PHE A 209 8.54 -11.40 -3.99
CA PHE A 209 7.62 -11.80 -5.06
C PHE A 209 8.31 -12.66 -6.13
N PHE A 210 9.55 -12.35 -6.49
CA PHE A 210 10.32 -13.12 -7.45
C PHE A 210 10.65 -14.54 -6.96
N PHE A 211 11.16 -14.66 -5.72
CA PHE A 211 11.57 -15.94 -5.14
C PHE A 211 10.39 -16.84 -4.81
N PHE A 212 9.29 -16.27 -4.34
CA PHE A 212 8.10 -17.03 -3.95
C PHE A 212 7.04 -17.08 -5.05
N ARG A 213 7.35 -16.63 -6.28
CA ARG A 213 6.39 -16.56 -7.38
C ARG A 213 5.62 -17.86 -7.57
N ASP A 214 6.28 -19.01 -7.60
CA ASP A 214 5.59 -20.28 -7.90
C ASP A 214 4.64 -20.72 -6.78
N LYS A 215 4.73 -20.08 -5.61
CA LYS A 215 3.89 -20.31 -4.43
C LYS A 215 2.79 -19.26 -4.28
N LEU A 216 2.89 -18.09 -4.90
CA LEU A 216 1.89 -17.03 -4.76
C LEU A 216 0.60 -17.39 -5.51
N GLU A 217 -0.51 -17.44 -4.78
CA GLU A 217 -1.84 -17.61 -5.39
C GLU A 217 -2.47 -16.24 -5.61
N VAL A 218 -2.73 -15.95 -6.87
CA VAL A 218 -3.48 -14.76 -7.28
C VAL A 218 -4.92 -15.21 -7.57
N THR A 219 -5.92 -14.57 -6.98
CA THR A 219 -7.33 -15.03 -7.14
C THR A 219 -7.94 -14.50 -8.43
N SER A 220 -8.59 -15.37 -9.21
CA SER A 220 -9.32 -15.00 -10.44
C SER A 220 -10.47 -14.03 -10.15
N TRP A 221 -10.76 -13.11 -11.08
CA TRP A 221 -11.92 -12.20 -10.99
C TRP A 221 -13.21 -13.02 -10.89
N PRO A 222 -14.15 -12.65 -9.99
CA PRO A 222 -15.46 -13.30 -9.95
C PRO A 222 -16.20 -13.13 -11.27
#